data_AF-A0A1F9KWJ5-F1
#
_entry.id   AF-A0A1F9KWJ5-F1
#
_cell.length_a   1.000
_cell.length_b   1.000
_cell.length_c   1.000
_cell.angle_alpha   90.00
_cell.angle_beta   90.00
_cell.angle_gamma   90.00
#
_symmetry.space_group_name_H-M   'P 1'
#
loop_
_entity.id
_entity.type
_entity.pdbx_description
1 polymer ?
#
loop_
_entity_poly.entity_id
_entity_poly.type
_entity_poly.pdbx_seq_one_letter_code
_entity_poly.pdbx_strand_id
1 'polypeptide(L)'
;MPKDMRTWIGELEQAGELVRITKPVHPHTQMGALLYQSREKALLFENVDGFPGWKSLGMAPANLRHAALAYGTTVEKLIPTAAERALKKFPTELVRTGPVKDVILKGDKVDITKLPAHIAGSEETPYIAAGLMVARDPDTGIRNVAFHRLQVKGPRKTGALIVPRHTRQILNKYEAKNEPMPVAIFIGHHPLYYMAAASTGPFEMDELELAGGLIGEPAKVVKCETNDIEVPCDAEIVLEGRILPNVREEEGPFSEFHDYYVAGMGKNPVIEIDCITMRKDAIFKALQNGSEVEGCVFHKVPFGASVYNHIKNIGG
;
A
#
# COMPACT_ATOMS: atom_id res chain seq x y z
N MET A 1 -20.19 5.26 -8.08
CA MET A 1 -19.40 4.02 -8.15
C MET A 1 -18.43 4.03 -6.98
N PRO A 2 -18.16 2.88 -6.34
CA PRO A 2 -17.21 2.82 -5.22
C PRO A 2 -15.82 3.28 -5.68
N LYS A 3 -15.12 4.10 -4.89
CA LYS A 3 -13.75 4.52 -5.19
C LYS A 3 -12.76 3.40 -4.84
N ASP A 4 -12.50 2.52 -5.79
CA ASP A 4 -11.54 1.42 -5.68
C ASP A 4 -10.43 1.49 -6.75
N MET A 5 -9.59 0.47 -6.85
CA MET A 5 -8.52 0.47 -7.85
C MET A 5 -9.05 0.31 -9.29
N ARG A 6 -10.20 -0.34 -9.49
CA ARG A 6 -10.78 -0.58 -10.82
C ARG A 6 -11.42 0.68 -11.37
N THR A 7 -12.12 1.45 -10.53
CA THR A 7 -12.59 2.77 -10.93
C THR A 7 -11.43 3.71 -11.22
N TRP A 8 -10.34 3.63 -10.45
CA TRP A 8 -9.14 4.41 -10.72
C TRP A 8 -8.49 4.09 -12.08
N ILE A 9 -8.41 2.81 -12.45
CA ILE A 9 -7.97 2.40 -13.80
C ILE A 9 -8.87 3.04 -14.87
N GLY A 10 -10.19 3.04 -14.67
CA GLY A 10 -11.14 3.67 -15.57
C GLY A 10 -10.98 5.19 -15.68
N GLU A 11 -10.75 5.88 -14.56
CA GLU A 11 -10.49 7.33 -14.52
C GLU A 11 -9.21 7.68 -15.29
N LEU A 12 -8.13 6.93 -15.10
CA LEU A 12 -6.88 7.09 -15.85
C LEU A 12 -7.05 6.85 -17.36
N GLU A 13 -7.80 5.81 -17.74
CA GLU A 13 -8.08 5.49 -19.14
C GLU A 13 -8.88 6.60 -19.82
N GLN A 14 -9.93 7.11 -19.16
CA GLN A 14 -10.74 8.23 -19.66
C GLN A 14 -9.93 9.52 -19.80
N ALA A 15 -8.97 9.76 -18.90
CA ALA A 15 -8.06 10.91 -18.98
C ALA A 15 -6.92 10.73 -20.00
N GLY A 16 -6.79 9.55 -20.63
CA GLY A 16 -5.66 9.25 -21.52
C GLY A 16 -4.31 9.10 -20.80
N GLU A 17 -4.34 8.87 -19.49
CA GLU A 17 -3.19 8.80 -18.59
C GLU A 17 -2.78 7.35 -18.24
N LEU A 18 -3.41 6.36 -18.90
CA LEU A 18 -3.10 4.93 -18.79
C LEU A 18 -2.47 4.40 -20.09
N VAL A 19 -1.42 3.58 -19.96
CA VAL A 19 -0.87 2.74 -21.03
C VAL A 19 -1.14 1.28 -20.70
N ARG A 20 -1.84 0.58 -21.60
CA ARG A 20 -2.03 -0.88 -21.52
C ARG A 20 -0.89 -1.58 -22.23
N ILE A 21 -0.21 -2.48 -21.53
CA ILE A 21 0.88 -3.30 -22.05
C ILE A 21 0.36 -4.73 -22.21
N THR A 22 0.09 -5.11 -23.46
CA THR A 22 -0.42 -6.45 -23.82
C THR A 22 0.69 -7.46 -24.13
N LYS A 23 1.90 -6.96 -24.43
CA LYS A 23 3.08 -7.81 -24.62
C LYS A 23 3.45 -8.49 -23.29
N PRO A 24 3.96 -9.73 -23.31
CA PRO A 24 4.44 -10.40 -22.10
C PRO A 24 5.52 -9.57 -21.42
N VAL A 25 5.38 -9.35 -20.11
CA VAL A 25 6.38 -8.69 -19.27
C VAL A 25 6.63 -9.53 -18.03
N HIS A 26 7.89 -9.92 -17.81
CA HIS A 26 8.26 -10.71 -16.64
C HIS A 26 8.60 -9.80 -15.44
N PRO A 27 7.96 -9.99 -14.25
CA PRO A 27 8.19 -9.15 -13.06
C PRO A 27 9.64 -9.09 -12.59
N HIS A 28 10.36 -10.20 -12.74
CA HIS A 28 11.72 -10.30 -12.20
C HIS A 28 12.81 -9.75 -13.12
N THR A 29 12.51 -9.42 -14.39
CA THR A 29 13.56 -9.01 -15.35
C THR A 29 13.23 -7.73 -16.10
N GLN A 30 11.95 -7.38 -16.26
CA GLN A 30 11.52 -6.29 -17.14
C GLN A 30 10.65 -5.25 -16.42
N MET A 31 9.74 -5.69 -15.55
CA MET A 31 8.71 -4.82 -14.98
C MET A 31 9.27 -3.63 -14.19
N GLY A 32 10.28 -3.86 -13.34
CA GLY A 32 10.91 -2.79 -12.55
C GLY A 32 11.51 -1.67 -13.42
N ALA A 33 12.18 -2.03 -14.52
CA ALA A 33 12.76 -1.07 -15.46
C ALA A 33 11.68 -0.25 -16.19
N LEU A 34 10.60 -0.92 -16.65
CA LEU A 34 9.48 -0.25 -17.31
C LEU A 34 8.75 0.71 -16.37
N LEU A 35 8.53 0.31 -15.12
CA LEU A 35 7.94 1.17 -14.09
C LEU A 35 8.82 2.39 -13.80
N TYR A 36 10.12 2.18 -13.60
CA TYR A 36 11.06 3.26 -13.32
C TYR A 36 11.17 4.29 -14.46
N GLN A 37 11.09 3.81 -15.71
CA GLN A 37 11.09 4.66 -16.91
C GLN A 37 9.75 5.39 -17.11
N SER A 38 8.63 4.80 -16.67
CA SER A 38 7.29 5.36 -16.87
C SER A 38 6.91 6.40 -15.81
N ARG A 39 7.56 7.56 -15.87
CA ARG A 39 7.30 8.69 -14.95
C ARG A 39 6.05 9.51 -15.31
N GLU A 40 5.58 9.40 -16.56
CA GLU A 40 4.49 10.24 -17.07
C GLU A 40 3.11 9.59 -17.06
N LYS A 41 3.01 8.26 -17.20
CA LYS A 41 1.74 7.54 -17.30
C LYS A 41 1.72 6.29 -16.45
N ALA A 42 0.50 5.86 -16.13
CA ALA A 42 0.26 4.61 -15.43
C ALA A 42 0.43 3.45 -16.40
N LEU A 43 0.95 2.32 -15.89
CA LEU A 43 1.13 1.11 -16.67
C LEU A 43 0.20 0.02 -16.15
N LEU A 44 -0.62 -0.53 -17.04
CA LEU A 44 -1.38 -1.75 -16.80
C LEU A 44 -0.78 -2.88 -17.63
N PHE A 45 -0.07 -3.79 -16.97
CA PHE A 45 0.45 -5.01 -17.56
C PHE A 45 -0.67 -6.06 -17.59
N GLU A 46 -1.11 -6.44 -18.79
CA GLU A 46 -2.21 -7.39 -18.98
C GLU A 46 -1.72 -8.83 -19.17
N ASN A 47 -0.44 -9.01 -19.43
CA ASN A 47 0.22 -10.30 -19.55
C ASN A 47 1.50 -10.31 -18.70
N VAL A 48 1.35 -10.81 -17.48
CA VAL A 48 2.47 -10.95 -16.54
C VAL A 48 3.13 -12.32 -16.75
N ASP A 49 4.23 -12.33 -17.49
CA ASP A 49 4.93 -13.56 -17.86
C ASP A 49 5.46 -14.30 -16.62
N GLY A 50 5.32 -15.62 -16.60
CA GLY A 50 5.58 -16.46 -15.42
C GLY A 50 4.45 -16.48 -14.37
N PHE A 51 3.45 -15.60 -14.48
CA PHE A 51 2.34 -15.46 -13.52
C PHE A 51 0.98 -15.50 -14.23
N PRO A 52 0.53 -16.67 -14.71
CA PRO A 52 -0.66 -16.78 -15.54
C PRO A 52 -1.92 -16.29 -14.82
N GLY A 53 -2.74 -15.51 -15.53
CA GLY A 53 -3.99 -14.96 -15.01
C GLY A 53 -3.86 -13.64 -14.25
N TRP A 54 -2.63 -13.22 -13.92
CA TRP A 54 -2.39 -11.94 -13.25
C TRP A 54 -2.37 -10.76 -14.22
N LYS A 55 -2.92 -9.65 -13.75
CA LYS A 55 -2.61 -8.30 -14.24
C LYS A 55 -1.87 -7.53 -13.15
N SER A 56 -1.06 -6.56 -13.55
CA SER A 56 -0.35 -5.68 -12.61
C SER A 56 -0.51 -4.21 -13.01
N LEU A 57 -0.85 -3.37 -12.05
CA LEU A 57 -0.94 -1.91 -12.19
C LEU A 57 0.21 -1.26 -11.42
N GLY A 58 0.95 -0.35 -12.05
CA GLY A 58 1.93 0.49 -11.35
C GLY A 58 2.00 1.89 -11.93
N MET A 59 2.76 2.78 -11.25
CA MET A 59 2.83 4.21 -11.60
C MET A 59 1.45 4.87 -11.63
N ALA A 60 0.61 4.55 -10.66
CA ALA A 60 -0.80 4.95 -10.63
C ALA A 60 -1.18 5.39 -9.20
N PRO A 61 -0.67 6.55 -8.75
CA PRO A 61 -0.28 7.71 -9.57
C PRO A 61 1.20 7.77 -9.97
N ALA A 62 1.49 8.24 -11.20
CA ALA A 62 2.86 8.44 -11.69
C ALA A 62 3.40 9.83 -11.32
N ASN A 63 2.52 10.83 -11.25
CA ASN A 63 2.86 12.24 -11.09
C ASN A 63 1.71 13.03 -10.45
N LEU A 64 1.90 14.35 -10.28
CA LEU A 64 0.91 15.24 -9.67
C LEU A 64 -0.38 15.41 -10.50
N ARG A 65 -0.37 15.18 -11.82
CA ARG A 65 -1.61 15.19 -12.63
C ARG A 65 -2.51 14.04 -12.22
N HIS A 66 -1.94 12.85 -12.03
CA HIS A 66 -2.70 11.69 -11.54
C HIS A 66 -3.21 11.93 -10.12
N ALA A 67 -2.38 12.53 -9.25
CA ALA A 67 -2.85 12.90 -7.91
C ALA A 67 -4.02 13.90 -7.99
N ALA A 68 -3.92 14.96 -8.80
CA ALA A 68 -5.01 15.90 -9.03
C ALA A 68 -6.29 15.21 -9.53
N LEU A 69 -6.16 14.28 -10.49
CA LEU A 69 -7.26 13.46 -10.99
C LEU A 69 -7.92 12.64 -9.88
N ALA A 70 -7.13 11.96 -9.04
CA ALA A 70 -7.63 11.16 -7.92
C ALA A 70 -8.42 12.01 -6.89
N TYR A 71 -7.97 13.26 -6.67
CA TYR A 71 -8.69 14.24 -5.84
C TYR A 71 -9.89 14.88 -6.57
N GLY A 72 -10.06 14.68 -7.87
CA GLY A 72 -11.10 15.33 -8.68
C GLY A 72 -10.89 16.84 -8.80
N THR A 73 -9.64 17.27 -8.98
CA THR A 73 -9.23 18.68 -9.02
C THR A 73 -8.12 18.90 -10.07
N THR A 74 -7.60 20.12 -10.16
CA THR A 74 -6.45 20.45 -11.03
C THR A 74 -5.14 20.48 -10.23
N VAL A 75 -3.99 20.41 -10.90
CA VAL A 75 -2.67 20.42 -10.24
C VAL A 75 -2.48 21.67 -9.39
N GLU A 76 -2.95 22.83 -9.86
CA GLU A 76 -2.86 24.12 -9.16
C GLU A 76 -3.66 24.11 -7.85
N LYS A 77 -4.78 23.39 -7.82
CA LYS A 77 -5.69 23.31 -6.66
C LYS A 77 -5.44 22.07 -5.81
N LEU A 78 -4.52 21.18 -6.20
CA LEU A 78 -4.28 19.90 -5.54
C LEU A 78 -3.95 20.07 -4.06
N ILE A 79 -2.94 20.87 -3.72
CA ILE A 79 -2.49 21.03 -2.33
C ILE A 79 -3.57 21.67 -1.44
N PRO A 80 -4.22 22.79 -1.83
CA PRO A 80 -5.35 23.33 -1.05
C PRO A 80 -6.50 22.33 -0.88
N THR A 81 -6.86 21.59 -1.95
CA THR A 81 -7.94 20.58 -1.89
C THR A 81 -7.57 19.43 -0.94
N ALA A 82 -6.35 18.93 -1.02
CA ALA A 82 -5.86 17.87 -0.15
C ALA A 82 -5.81 18.33 1.32
N ALA A 83 -5.35 19.56 1.55
CA ALA A 83 -5.30 20.17 2.87
C ALA A 83 -6.69 20.35 3.50
N GLU A 84 -7.69 20.80 2.73
CA GLU A 84 -9.08 20.92 3.21
C GLU A 84 -9.68 19.55 3.54
N ARG A 85 -9.50 18.56 2.66
CA ARG A 85 -10.07 17.22 2.87
C ARG A 85 -9.39 16.47 4.00
N ALA A 86 -8.10 16.70 4.25
CA ALA A 86 -7.37 16.09 5.37
C ALA A 86 -7.87 16.54 6.76
N LEU A 87 -8.67 17.62 6.83
CA LEU A 87 -9.35 18.05 8.07
C LEU A 87 -10.59 17.21 8.38
N LYS A 88 -11.11 16.49 7.37
CA LYS A 88 -12.30 15.63 7.51
C LYS A 88 -11.82 14.21 7.78
N LYS A 89 -12.49 13.52 8.70
CA LYS A 89 -12.33 12.10 8.97
C LYS A 89 -13.71 11.49 9.06
N PHE A 90 -13.88 10.31 8.47
CA PHE A 90 -15.15 9.59 8.54
C PHE A 90 -14.91 8.24 9.21
N PRO A 91 -15.64 7.92 10.30
CA PRO A 91 -15.58 6.61 10.91
C PRO A 91 -15.78 5.51 9.86
N THR A 92 -15.01 4.43 9.96
CA THR A 92 -15.13 3.31 9.02
C THR A 92 -16.47 2.60 9.13
N GLU A 93 -17.00 2.16 8.00
CA GLU A 93 -18.25 1.38 7.94
C GLU A 93 -17.92 -0.11 7.90
N LEU A 94 -18.25 -0.84 8.96
CA LEU A 94 -18.07 -2.30 8.99
C LEU A 94 -19.16 -2.97 8.13
N VAL A 95 -18.73 -3.69 7.10
CA VAL A 95 -19.61 -4.48 6.23
C VAL A 95 -19.40 -5.98 6.43
N ARG A 96 -20.42 -6.78 6.11
CA ARG A 96 -20.37 -8.24 6.30
C ARG A 96 -19.37 -8.95 5.39
N THR A 97 -19.21 -8.45 4.16
CA THR A 97 -18.36 -9.05 3.12
C THR A 97 -18.03 -7.98 2.07
N GLY A 98 -17.16 -8.31 1.13
CA GLY A 98 -16.87 -7.48 -0.03
C GLY A 98 -16.07 -8.24 -1.08
N PRO A 99 -15.77 -7.63 -2.24
CA PRO A 99 -15.07 -8.27 -3.35
C PRO A 99 -13.76 -8.95 -2.95
N VAL A 100 -13.02 -8.41 -1.98
CA VAL A 100 -11.76 -8.98 -1.50
C VAL A 100 -11.90 -10.39 -0.90
N LYS A 101 -13.13 -10.84 -0.61
CA LYS A 101 -13.42 -12.16 -0.02
C LYS A 101 -13.85 -13.21 -1.05
N ASP A 102 -13.81 -12.91 -2.36
CA ASP A 102 -14.19 -13.85 -3.42
C ASP A 102 -13.36 -15.15 -3.40
N VAL A 103 -12.06 -15.03 -3.12
CA VAL A 103 -11.13 -16.15 -2.98
C VAL A 103 -10.49 -16.07 -1.60
N ILE A 104 -10.51 -17.20 -0.87
CA ILE A 104 -9.90 -17.33 0.45
C ILE A 104 -8.96 -18.53 0.44
N LEU A 105 -7.67 -18.28 0.67
CA LEU A 105 -6.61 -19.28 0.73
C LEU A 105 -6.09 -19.38 2.17
N LYS A 106 -6.20 -20.57 2.76
CA LYS A 106 -5.71 -20.90 4.12
C LYS A 106 -4.86 -22.17 4.08
N GLY A 107 -4.02 -22.38 5.09
CA GLY A 107 -3.16 -23.56 5.19
C GLY A 107 -2.26 -23.71 3.96
N ASP A 108 -2.18 -24.92 3.40
CA ASP A 108 -1.29 -25.28 2.27
C ASP A 108 -1.57 -24.56 0.94
N LYS A 109 -2.66 -23.80 0.88
CA LYS A 109 -2.96 -22.96 -0.28
C LYS A 109 -2.31 -21.58 -0.21
N VAL A 110 -1.81 -21.16 0.95
CA VAL A 110 -1.15 -19.86 1.13
C VAL A 110 0.24 -19.92 0.51
N ASP A 111 0.41 -19.13 -0.55
CA ASP A 111 1.67 -19.01 -1.27
C ASP A 111 1.80 -17.61 -1.89
N ILE A 112 2.51 -16.71 -1.22
CA ILE A 112 2.75 -15.34 -1.69
C ILE A 112 3.75 -15.28 -2.85
N THR A 113 4.51 -16.36 -3.14
CA THR A 113 5.43 -16.40 -4.29
C THR A 113 4.69 -16.48 -5.62
N LYS A 114 3.39 -16.79 -5.59
CA LYS A 114 2.49 -16.76 -6.75
C LYS A 114 1.93 -15.37 -7.06
N LEU A 115 2.18 -14.37 -6.21
CA LEU A 115 1.86 -12.98 -6.51
C LEU A 115 2.93 -12.41 -7.45
N PRO A 116 2.56 -11.59 -8.45
CA PRO A 116 3.50 -11.03 -9.43
C PRO A 116 4.30 -9.85 -8.88
N ALA A 117 4.84 -9.99 -7.66
CA ALA A 117 5.74 -9.02 -7.07
C ALA A 117 7.01 -8.92 -7.93
N HIS A 118 7.40 -7.70 -8.29
CA HIS A 118 8.57 -7.47 -9.13
C HIS A 118 9.84 -7.31 -8.29
N ILE A 119 10.98 -7.47 -8.95
CA ILE A 119 12.28 -7.17 -8.35
C ILE A 119 12.50 -5.65 -8.43
N ALA A 120 12.67 -5.04 -7.27
CA ALA A 120 12.86 -3.60 -7.10
C ALA A 120 14.19 -3.24 -6.40
N GLY A 121 14.99 -4.25 -6.05
CA GLY A 121 16.32 -4.10 -5.45
C GLY A 121 17.43 -4.53 -6.39
N SER A 122 18.67 -4.47 -5.90
CA SER A 122 19.83 -5.05 -6.59
C SER A 122 19.95 -6.57 -6.41
N GLU A 123 19.17 -7.14 -5.48
CA GLU A 123 19.09 -8.59 -5.28
C GLU A 123 17.97 -9.21 -6.11
N GLU A 124 18.08 -10.51 -6.41
CA GLU A 124 17.10 -11.26 -7.20
C GLU A 124 15.81 -11.61 -6.44
N THR A 125 15.51 -10.91 -5.34
CA THR A 125 14.34 -11.19 -4.49
C THR A 125 13.19 -10.22 -4.78
N PRO A 126 11.97 -10.70 -5.01
CA PRO A 126 10.82 -9.84 -5.28
C PRO A 126 10.29 -9.17 -4.01
N TYR A 127 9.66 -8.00 -4.20
CA TYR A 127 9.14 -7.16 -3.14
C TYR A 127 7.67 -6.82 -3.33
N ILE A 128 6.87 -6.99 -2.27
CA ILE A 128 5.53 -6.40 -2.20
C ILE A 128 5.72 -4.99 -1.61
N ALA A 129 5.91 -4.02 -2.49
CA ALA A 129 6.20 -2.63 -2.11
C ALA A 129 4.94 -1.76 -1.95
N ALA A 130 3.81 -2.16 -2.53
CA ALA A 130 2.53 -1.43 -2.45
C ALA A 130 1.59 -1.96 -1.34
N GLY A 131 2.13 -2.72 -0.39
CA GLY A 131 1.36 -3.24 0.75
C GLY A 131 1.14 -2.18 1.81
N LEU A 132 -0.13 -1.97 2.18
CA LEU A 132 -0.50 -1.15 3.33
C LEU A 132 -0.81 -2.06 4.51
N MET A 133 0.11 -2.09 5.48
CA MET A 133 -0.02 -2.90 6.69
C MET A 133 -0.91 -2.18 7.68
N VAL A 134 -1.95 -2.88 8.11
CA VAL A 134 -2.84 -2.52 9.21
C VAL A 134 -2.36 -3.25 10.46
N ALA A 135 -2.14 -2.49 11.53
CA ALA A 135 -1.83 -2.99 12.86
C ALA A 135 -2.73 -2.30 13.90
N ARG A 136 -2.86 -2.91 15.08
CA ARG A 136 -3.63 -2.34 16.20
C ARG A 136 -2.79 -2.28 17.46
N ASP A 137 -2.83 -1.13 18.10
CA ASP A 137 -2.25 -0.95 19.41
C ASP A 137 -2.90 -1.91 20.43
N PRO A 138 -2.14 -2.75 21.14
CA PRO A 138 -2.71 -3.78 22.00
C PRO A 138 -3.36 -3.23 23.27
N ASP A 139 -3.08 -1.98 23.64
CA ASP A 139 -3.58 -1.38 24.88
C ASP A 139 -4.79 -0.48 24.62
N THR A 140 -4.78 0.26 23.51
CA THR A 140 -5.83 1.25 23.16
C THR A 140 -6.77 0.79 22.06
N GLY A 141 -6.39 -0.23 21.28
CA GLY A 141 -7.14 -0.67 20.10
C GLY A 141 -7.03 0.26 18.89
N ILE A 142 -6.28 1.35 18.99
CA ILE A 142 -6.08 2.32 17.90
C ILE A 142 -5.45 1.61 16.70
N ARG A 143 -6.04 1.83 15.52
CA ARG A 143 -5.56 1.30 14.25
C ARG A 143 -4.48 2.21 13.67
N ASN A 144 -3.46 1.60 13.09
CA ASN A 144 -2.46 2.27 12.27
C ASN A 144 -2.34 1.57 10.91
N VAL A 145 -2.31 2.35 9.83
CA VAL A 145 -2.07 1.87 8.46
C VAL A 145 -0.85 2.57 7.87
N ALA A 146 0.14 1.78 7.47
CA ALA A 146 1.40 2.31 6.96
C ALA A 146 1.96 1.48 5.80
N PHE A 147 2.76 2.14 4.96
CA PHE A 147 3.58 1.47 3.97
C PHE A 147 4.68 0.67 4.62
N HIS A 148 4.80 -0.60 4.24
CA HIS A 148 5.96 -1.41 4.54
C HIS A 148 6.35 -2.21 3.31
N ARG A 149 7.60 -2.07 2.87
CA ARG A 149 8.16 -2.95 1.85
C ARG A 149 8.32 -4.35 2.44
N LEU A 150 7.82 -5.36 1.73
CA LEU A 150 7.88 -6.75 2.18
C LEU A 150 8.74 -7.56 1.21
N GLN A 151 9.93 -7.96 1.65
CA GLN A 151 10.78 -8.88 0.90
C GLN A 151 10.16 -10.27 0.95
N VAL A 152 9.87 -10.87 -0.20
CA VAL A 152 9.31 -12.23 -0.25
C VAL A 152 10.42 -13.24 0.01
N LYS A 153 10.33 -13.96 1.15
CA LYS A 153 11.35 -14.93 1.58
C LYS A 153 10.92 -16.39 1.44
N GLY A 154 9.70 -16.62 0.96
CA GLY A 154 9.10 -17.93 0.81
C GLY A 154 7.57 -17.83 0.69
N PRO A 155 6.86 -18.96 0.59
CA PRO A 155 5.41 -18.99 0.34
C PRO A 155 4.57 -18.35 1.44
N ARG A 156 5.08 -18.28 2.68
CA ARG A 156 4.34 -17.75 3.84
C ARG A 156 5.16 -16.80 4.70
N LYS A 157 6.19 -16.19 4.14
CA LYS A 157 7.17 -15.44 4.94
C LYS A 157 7.66 -14.19 4.22
N THR A 158 7.63 -13.06 4.93
CA THR A 158 8.24 -11.82 4.45
C THR A 158 9.18 -11.21 5.47
N GLY A 159 10.26 -10.57 5.00
CA GLY A 159 11.01 -9.59 5.80
C GLY A 159 10.42 -8.20 5.62
N ALA A 160 10.28 -7.42 6.69
CA ALA A 160 9.68 -6.08 6.63
C ALA A 160 10.53 -5.04 7.35
N LEU A 161 10.96 -3.99 6.65
CA LEU A 161 11.59 -2.84 7.29
C LEU A 161 10.53 -2.03 8.04
N ILE A 162 10.68 -1.96 9.37
CA ILE A 162 9.78 -1.18 10.24
C ILE A 162 10.61 -0.09 10.93
N VAL A 163 10.54 1.12 10.39
CA VAL A 163 11.27 2.29 10.91
C VAL A 163 10.65 2.82 12.21
N PRO A 164 11.35 3.65 13.02
CA PRO A 164 10.87 4.22 14.29
C PRO A 164 9.65 5.17 14.18
N ARG A 165 8.49 4.63 13.83
CA ARG A 165 7.18 5.31 13.65
C ARG A 165 6.08 4.54 14.39
N HIS A 166 4.81 4.85 14.15
CA HIS A 166 3.66 4.27 14.87
C HIS A 166 3.66 2.73 14.85
N THR A 167 3.85 2.08 13.69
CA THR A 167 3.96 0.61 13.61
C THR A 167 5.06 0.05 14.52
N ARG A 168 6.22 0.72 14.62
CA ARG A 168 7.31 0.29 15.52
C ARG A 168 6.94 0.46 16.98
N GLN A 169 6.26 1.56 17.33
CA GLN A 169 5.78 1.77 18.70
C GLN A 169 4.79 0.68 19.11
N ILE A 170 3.86 0.32 18.23
CA ILE A 170 2.91 -0.80 18.43
C ILE A 170 3.67 -2.12 18.57
N LEU A 171 4.60 -2.42 17.65
CA LEU A 171 5.40 -3.65 17.70
C LEU A 171 6.17 -3.80 19.01
N ASN A 172 6.79 -2.73 19.51
CA ASN A 172 7.54 -2.75 20.77
C ASN A 172 6.66 -3.20 21.96
N LYS A 173 5.36 -2.86 21.96
CA LYS A 173 4.42 -3.27 23.01
C LYS A 173 4.12 -4.77 22.97
N TYR A 174 3.93 -5.33 21.78
CA TYR A 174 3.78 -6.79 21.60
C TYR A 174 5.06 -7.53 21.98
N GLU A 175 6.23 -7.01 21.59
CA GLU A 175 7.51 -7.62 21.91
C GLU A 175 7.83 -7.60 23.41
N ALA A 176 7.44 -6.52 24.12
CA ALA A 176 7.54 -6.45 25.57
C ALA A 176 6.68 -7.52 26.28
N LYS A 177 5.59 -7.98 25.64
CA LYS A 177 4.74 -9.09 26.11
C LYS A 177 5.19 -10.45 25.56
N ASN A 178 6.21 -10.47 24.68
CA ASN A 178 6.62 -11.65 23.90
C ASN A 178 5.46 -12.29 23.11
N GLU A 179 4.54 -11.46 22.62
CA GLU A 179 3.38 -11.86 21.85
C GLU A 179 3.57 -11.53 20.37
N PRO A 180 3.11 -12.39 19.45
CA PRO A 180 3.10 -12.04 18.04
C PRO A 180 2.12 -10.89 17.79
N MET A 181 2.52 -9.91 16.97
CA MET A 181 1.68 -8.78 16.58
C MET A 181 0.83 -9.16 15.37
N PRO A 182 -0.51 -9.28 15.48
CA PRO A 182 -1.36 -9.51 14.32
C PRO A 182 -1.25 -8.36 13.33
N VAL A 183 -1.20 -8.68 12.04
CA VAL A 183 -1.17 -7.71 10.95
C VAL A 183 -2.05 -8.18 9.80
N ALA A 184 -2.57 -7.21 9.05
CA ALA A 184 -3.19 -7.46 7.75
C ALA A 184 -2.62 -6.48 6.72
N ILE A 185 -2.18 -6.96 5.57
CA ILE A 185 -1.61 -6.13 4.51
C ILE A 185 -2.56 -6.14 3.32
N PHE A 186 -3.17 -5.01 3.00
CA PHE A 186 -3.98 -4.89 1.79
C PHE A 186 -3.17 -4.28 0.63
N ILE A 187 -3.43 -4.78 -0.57
CA ILE A 187 -2.74 -4.43 -1.81
C ILE A 187 -3.82 -4.16 -2.87
N GLY A 188 -3.67 -3.04 -3.58
CA GLY A 188 -4.58 -2.61 -4.62
C GLY A 188 -5.82 -1.94 -4.05
N HIS A 189 -5.81 -0.61 -4.04
CA HIS A 189 -6.97 0.22 -3.72
C HIS A 189 -6.86 1.56 -4.46
N HIS A 190 -7.89 2.41 -4.37
CA HIS A 190 -7.86 3.79 -4.84
C HIS A 190 -6.66 4.56 -4.25
N PRO A 191 -5.94 5.39 -5.03
CA PRO A 191 -4.71 6.09 -4.61
C PRO A 191 -4.88 6.98 -3.37
N LEU A 192 -6.09 7.43 -3.04
CA LEU A 192 -6.34 8.22 -1.84
C LEU A 192 -6.16 7.42 -0.53
N TYR A 193 -6.31 6.10 -0.53
CA TYR A 193 -5.98 5.27 0.63
C TYR A 193 -4.47 5.25 0.89
N TYR A 194 -3.69 5.18 -0.19
CA TYR A 194 -2.25 5.30 -0.15
C TYR A 194 -1.79 6.69 0.32
N MET A 195 -2.44 7.76 -0.15
CA MET A 195 -2.17 9.12 0.36
C MET A 195 -2.49 9.27 1.86
N ALA A 196 -3.58 8.65 2.33
CA ALA A 196 -3.94 8.65 3.74
C ALA A 196 -2.89 7.93 4.58
N ALA A 197 -2.46 6.72 4.16
CA ALA A 197 -1.41 5.96 4.84
C ALA A 197 -0.01 6.61 4.80
N ALA A 198 0.26 7.47 3.80
CA ALA A 198 1.48 8.27 3.73
C ALA A 198 1.42 9.57 4.54
N SER A 199 0.25 9.93 5.07
CA SER A 199 0.08 11.16 5.86
C SER A 199 0.75 11.03 7.22
N THR A 200 1.37 12.11 7.69
CA THR A 200 1.93 12.15 9.05
C THR A 200 0.96 12.85 9.97
N GLY A 201 0.36 12.09 10.87
CA GLY A 201 -0.54 12.58 11.92
C GLY A 201 -0.07 12.22 13.32
N PRO A 202 -0.86 12.59 14.35
CA PRO A 202 -0.68 12.08 15.71
C PRO A 202 -0.95 10.57 15.77
N PHE A 203 -0.50 9.91 16.84
CA PHE A 203 -0.60 8.45 17.00
C PHE A 203 -2.05 7.94 16.97
N GLU A 204 -2.98 8.76 17.46
CA GLU A 204 -4.40 8.46 17.55
C GLU A 204 -5.16 8.63 16.22
N MET A 205 -4.48 9.07 15.16
CA MET A 205 -5.09 9.20 13.85
C MET A 205 -5.23 7.84 13.19
N ASP A 206 -6.46 7.47 12.87
CA ASP A 206 -6.76 6.32 12.03
C ASP A 206 -6.70 6.70 10.55
N GLU A 207 -5.76 6.12 9.81
CA GLU A 207 -5.56 6.44 8.40
C GLU A 207 -6.69 5.95 7.49
N LEU A 208 -7.50 4.95 7.89
CA LEU A 208 -8.69 4.57 7.11
C LEU A 208 -9.82 5.58 7.27
N GLU A 209 -9.94 6.21 8.44
CA GLU A 209 -10.89 7.31 8.63
C GLU A 209 -10.47 8.56 7.84
N LEU A 210 -9.16 8.82 7.79
CA LEU A 210 -8.59 9.86 6.93
C LEU A 210 -8.85 9.55 5.45
N ALA A 211 -8.65 8.30 5.01
CA ALA A 211 -8.95 7.88 3.64
C ALA A 211 -10.42 8.18 3.28
N GLY A 212 -11.35 7.93 4.22
CA GLY A 212 -12.75 8.30 4.04
C GLY A 212 -12.95 9.81 3.87
N GLY A 213 -12.27 10.63 4.67
CA GLY A 213 -12.27 12.09 4.52
C GLY A 213 -11.71 12.59 3.18
N LEU A 214 -10.63 11.97 2.68
CA LEU A 214 -10.03 12.30 1.38
C LEU A 214 -10.97 11.96 0.20
N ILE A 215 -11.68 10.83 0.30
CA ILE A 215 -12.61 10.34 -0.72
C ILE A 215 -13.93 11.09 -0.67
N GLY A 216 -14.41 11.46 0.52
CA GLY A 216 -15.72 12.07 0.72
C GLY A 216 -16.81 11.10 1.22
N GLU A 217 -16.47 9.85 1.55
CA GLU A 217 -17.39 8.85 2.09
C GLU A 217 -16.66 7.90 3.08
N PRO A 218 -17.35 7.26 4.04
CA PRO A 218 -16.74 6.27 4.93
C PRO A 218 -15.99 5.15 4.19
N ALA A 219 -14.79 4.80 4.66
CA ALA A 219 -14.11 3.61 4.16
C ALA A 219 -14.85 2.36 4.65
N LYS A 220 -15.34 1.55 3.70
CA LYS A 220 -16.01 0.28 3.99
C LYS A 220 -14.97 -0.80 4.27
N VAL A 221 -15.07 -1.41 5.44
CA VAL A 221 -14.10 -2.38 5.93
C VAL A 221 -14.76 -3.71 6.25
N VAL A 222 -14.01 -4.80 6.08
CA VAL A 222 -14.42 -6.16 6.42
C VAL A 222 -13.41 -6.76 7.40
N LYS A 223 -13.87 -7.62 8.31
CA LYS A 223 -12.97 -8.35 9.21
C LYS A 223 -12.08 -9.33 8.44
N CYS A 224 -10.84 -9.46 8.90
CA CYS A 224 -9.93 -10.51 8.50
C CYS A 224 -10.47 -11.90 8.89
N GLU A 225 -10.01 -12.92 8.19
CA GLU A 225 -10.38 -14.32 8.35
C GLU A 225 -9.71 -15.02 9.54
N THR A 226 -8.54 -14.53 9.95
CA THR A 226 -7.65 -15.17 10.93
C THR A 226 -7.32 -14.28 12.11
N ASN A 227 -7.69 -12.99 12.07
CA ASN A 227 -7.48 -12.05 13.16
C ASN A 227 -8.58 -10.97 13.18
N ASP A 228 -8.62 -10.16 14.24
CA ASP A 228 -9.67 -9.13 14.47
C ASP A 228 -9.41 -7.79 13.77
N ILE A 229 -8.49 -7.74 12.80
CA ILE A 229 -8.19 -6.53 12.04
C ILE A 229 -9.23 -6.34 10.95
N GLU A 230 -9.68 -5.11 10.70
CA GLU A 230 -10.46 -4.79 9.49
C GLU A 230 -9.59 -4.18 8.39
N VAL A 231 -9.92 -4.53 7.16
CA VAL A 231 -9.28 -4.08 5.93
C VAL A 231 -10.34 -3.58 4.95
N PRO A 232 -10.02 -2.68 4.01
CA PRO A 232 -10.98 -2.21 3.00
C PRO A 232 -11.60 -3.37 2.23
N CYS A 233 -12.94 -3.42 2.18
CA CYS A 233 -13.66 -4.52 1.55
C CYS A 233 -13.46 -4.58 0.02
N ASP A 234 -13.09 -3.44 -0.55
CA ASP A 234 -12.83 -3.23 -1.97
C ASP A 234 -11.34 -3.33 -2.33
N ALA A 235 -10.46 -3.80 -1.44
CA ALA A 235 -9.09 -4.13 -1.81
C ALA A 235 -9.04 -5.25 -2.87
N GLU A 236 -7.97 -5.32 -3.67
CA GLU A 236 -7.78 -6.42 -4.61
C GLU A 236 -7.27 -7.68 -3.90
N ILE A 237 -6.32 -7.52 -2.97
CA ILE A 237 -5.65 -8.61 -2.23
C ILE A 237 -5.44 -8.18 -0.77
N VAL A 238 -5.59 -9.11 0.16
CA VAL A 238 -5.24 -8.98 1.58
C VAL A 238 -4.41 -10.18 2.00
N LEU A 239 -3.29 -9.92 2.66
CA LEU A 239 -2.44 -10.90 3.32
C LEU A 239 -2.63 -10.77 4.83
N GLU A 240 -3.10 -11.81 5.49
CA GLU A 240 -3.29 -11.82 6.93
C GLU A 240 -2.18 -12.63 7.58
N GLY A 241 -1.69 -12.17 8.72
CA GLY A 241 -0.59 -12.83 9.39
C GLY A 241 -0.20 -12.20 10.70
N ARG A 242 1.05 -12.42 11.09
CA ARG A 242 1.61 -11.89 12.34
C ARG A 242 3.10 -11.62 12.23
N ILE A 243 3.54 -10.57 12.90
CA ILE A 243 4.97 -10.31 13.12
C ILE A 243 5.42 -11.15 14.31
N LEU A 244 6.45 -11.96 14.09
CA LEU A 244 7.02 -12.80 15.15
C LEU A 244 7.79 -11.93 16.17
N PRO A 245 7.53 -12.10 17.49
CA PRO A 245 8.19 -11.29 18.49
C PRO A 245 9.68 -11.67 18.55
N ASN A 246 10.56 -10.67 18.56
CA ASN A 246 12.00 -10.85 18.74
C ASN A 246 12.72 -11.69 17.66
N VAL A 247 12.02 -12.14 16.61
CA VAL A 247 12.63 -12.81 15.45
C VAL A 247 13.02 -11.77 14.41
N ARG A 248 14.26 -11.86 13.93
CA ARG A 248 14.85 -10.90 13.00
C ARG A 248 15.72 -11.58 11.94
N GLU A 249 15.63 -11.10 10.71
CA GLU A 249 16.44 -11.58 9.58
C GLU A 249 16.93 -10.44 8.70
N GLU A 250 17.97 -10.68 7.91
CA GLU A 250 18.46 -9.70 6.92
C GLU A 250 17.36 -9.36 5.91
N GLU A 251 17.27 -8.09 5.53
CA GLU A 251 16.32 -7.60 4.53
C GLU A 251 16.98 -6.53 3.65
N GLY A 252 16.64 -6.53 2.37
CA GLY A 252 17.28 -5.65 1.39
C GLY A 252 18.63 -6.18 0.93
N PRO A 253 19.35 -5.40 0.12
CA PRO A 253 19.05 -4.00 -0.25
C PRO A 253 17.86 -3.80 -1.20
N PHE A 254 17.13 -2.70 -0.98
CA PHE A 254 15.97 -2.26 -1.77
C PHE A 254 16.21 -0.85 -2.33
N SER A 255 15.65 -0.55 -3.50
CA SER A 255 15.69 0.81 -4.07
C SER A 255 14.93 1.79 -3.18
N GLU A 256 15.58 2.86 -2.74
CA GLU A 256 14.91 3.92 -1.98
C GLU A 256 14.71 5.20 -2.79
N PHE A 257 13.84 6.07 -2.28
CA PHE A 257 13.41 7.31 -2.93
C PHE A 257 14.55 8.29 -3.29
N HIS A 258 15.75 8.09 -2.76
CA HIS A 258 16.95 8.85 -3.08
C HIS A 258 17.72 8.32 -4.31
N ASP A 259 17.22 7.28 -4.99
CA ASP A 259 17.91 6.51 -6.05
C ASP A 259 19.12 5.69 -5.59
N TYR A 260 19.25 5.45 -4.28
CA TYR A 260 20.25 4.56 -3.73
C TYR A 260 19.62 3.24 -3.29
N TYR A 261 20.38 2.16 -3.43
CA TYR A 261 20.05 0.90 -2.79
C TYR A 261 20.39 0.99 -1.30
N VAL A 262 19.39 0.79 -0.46
CA VAL A 262 19.54 0.85 1.00
C VAL A 262 19.30 -0.55 1.56
N ALA A 263 20.35 -1.13 2.13
CA ALA A 263 20.24 -2.31 2.99
C ALA A 263 19.29 -1.98 4.16
N GLY A 264 18.42 -2.91 4.54
CA GLY A 264 17.47 -2.69 5.62
C GLY A 264 18.16 -2.63 6.99
N MET A 265 18.86 -1.55 7.32
CA MET A 265 19.38 -1.22 8.67
C MET A 265 19.72 -2.41 9.61
N GLY A 266 20.38 -3.47 9.13
CA GLY A 266 20.63 -4.71 9.88
C GLY A 266 19.54 -5.79 9.73
N LYS A 267 19.12 -6.42 10.86
CA LYS A 267 18.11 -7.48 10.86
C LYS A 267 16.72 -6.89 11.16
N ASN A 268 15.73 -7.25 10.35
CA ASN A 268 14.37 -6.73 10.37
C ASN A 268 13.34 -7.76 10.82
N PRO A 269 12.18 -7.30 11.33
CA PRO A 269 11.06 -8.17 11.67
C PRO A 269 10.63 -9.11 10.53
N VAL A 270 10.21 -10.31 10.92
CA VAL A 270 9.66 -11.34 10.04
C VAL A 270 8.16 -11.42 10.23
N ILE A 271 7.44 -11.48 9.12
CA ILE A 271 5.99 -11.71 9.10
C ILE A 271 5.72 -13.12 8.57
N GLU A 272 4.94 -13.88 9.31
CA GLU A 272 4.34 -15.13 8.84
C GLU A 272 2.95 -14.85 8.28
N ILE A 273 2.65 -15.40 7.10
CA ILE A 273 1.37 -15.23 6.41
C ILE A 273 0.49 -16.46 6.65
N ASP A 274 -0.67 -16.24 7.24
CA ASP A 274 -1.63 -17.27 7.65
C ASP A 274 -2.79 -17.44 6.65
N CYS A 275 -3.17 -16.36 5.97
CA CYS A 275 -4.29 -16.35 5.02
C CYS A 275 -4.08 -15.33 3.89
N ILE A 276 -4.59 -15.63 2.70
CA ILE A 276 -4.71 -14.68 1.59
C ILE A 276 -6.18 -14.61 1.20
N THR A 277 -6.75 -13.41 1.19
CA THR A 277 -8.05 -13.17 0.56
C THR A 277 -7.90 -12.23 -0.61
N MET A 278 -8.58 -12.49 -1.73
CA MET A 278 -8.49 -11.63 -2.91
C MET A 278 -9.75 -11.69 -3.76
N ARG A 279 -9.92 -10.70 -4.64
CA ARG A 279 -10.89 -10.74 -5.74
C ARG A 279 -10.56 -11.91 -6.68
N LYS A 280 -11.55 -12.47 -7.36
CA LYS A 280 -11.35 -13.63 -8.26
C LYS A 280 -10.39 -13.35 -9.43
N ASP A 281 -10.46 -12.15 -9.98
CA ASP A 281 -9.62 -11.62 -11.08
C ASP A 281 -8.72 -10.49 -10.57
N ALA A 282 -8.09 -10.71 -9.40
CA ALA A 282 -7.33 -9.69 -8.71
C ALA A 282 -6.24 -9.04 -9.60
N ILE A 283 -6.12 -7.72 -9.49
CA ILE A 283 -5.05 -6.96 -10.11
C ILE A 283 -4.01 -6.64 -9.04
N PHE A 284 -2.76 -7.03 -9.28
CA PHE A 284 -1.67 -6.71 -8.36
C PHE A 284 -1.28 -5.24 -8.49
N LYS A 285 -1.05 -4.56 -7.36
CA LYS A 285 -0.49 -3.20 -7.36
C LYS A 285 1.03 -3.30 -7.24
N ALA A 286 1.73 -3.07 -8.33
CA ALA A 286 3.17 -2.89 -8.31
C ALA A 286 3.51 -1.44 -7.91
N LEU A 287 4.59 -1.28 -7.15
CA LEU A 287 5.14 0.02 -6.78
C LEU A 287 6.66 -0.01 -6.96
N GLN A 288 7.16 0.80 -7.88
CA GLN A 288 8.59 1.03 -8.04
C GLN A 288 8.99 2.23 -7.19
N ASN A 289 10.13 2.11 -6.51
CA ASN A 289 10.70 3.19 -5.72
C ASN A 289 11.91 3.80 -6.46
N GLY A 290 12.27 5.02 -6.05
CA GLY A 290 13.26 5.86 -6.72
C GLY A 290 12.88 7.34 -6.62
N SER A 291 13.68 8.23 -7.20
CA SER A 291 13.36 9.65 -7.29
C SER A 291 12.28 9.88 -8.34
N GLU A 292 11.33 10.78 -8.02
CA GLU A 292 10.31 11.23 -8.96
C GLU A 292 9.45 10.08 -9.56
N VAL A 293 9.26 9.01 -8.79
CA VAL A 293 8.31 7.93 -9.11
C VAL A 293 7.14 7.92 -8.13
N GLU A 294 6.25 6.93 -8.28
CA GLU A 294 4.99 6.79 -7.55
C GLU A 294 5.11 6.98 -6.04
N GLY A 295 6.13 6.38 -5.40
CA GLY A 295 6.37 6.54 -3.96
C GLY A 295 6.51 8.00 -3.53
N CYS A 296 7.22 8.82 -4.31
CA CYS A 296 7.36 10.25 -4.03
C CYS A 296 6.03 10.99 -4.14
N VAL A 297 5.15 10.61 -5.07
CA VAL A 297 3.84 11.25 -5.23
C VAL A 297 2.98 11.04 -3.99
N PHE A 298 3.00 9.83 -3.41
CA PHE A 298 2.29 9.52 -2.17
C PHE A 298 2.75 10.36 -0.98
N HIS A 299 4.01 10.79 -0.94
CA HIS A 299 4.52 11.65 0.13
C HIS A 299 4.37 13.15 -0.18
N LYS A 300 4.56 13.57 -1.44
CA LYS A 300 4.53 14.99 -1.86
C LYS A 300 3.21 15.65 -1.52
N VAL A 301 2.08 14.99 -1.75
CA VAL A 301 0.76 15.59 -1.56
C VAL A 301 0.41 15.77 -0.08
N PRO A 302 0.48 14.73 0.79
CA PRO A 302 0.23 14.92 2.21
C PRO A 302 1.21 15.87 2.89
N PHE A 303 2.49 15.81 2.53
CA PHE A 303 3.49 16.72 3.07
C PHE A 303 3.21 18.17 2.66
N GLY A 304 2.92 18.40 1.38
CA GLY A 304 2.51 19.72 0.87
C GLY A 304 1.25 20.24 1.56
N ALA A 305 0.26 19.39 1.81
CA ALA A 305 -0.95 19.74 2.54
C ALA A 305 -0.66 20.15 4.00
N SER A 306 0.23 19.42 4.69
CA SER A 306 0.68 19.77 6.04
C SER A 306 1.39 21.13 6.08
N VAL A 307 2.31 21.38 5.15
CA VAL A 307 3.03 22.65 5.03
C VAL A 307 2.06 23.79 4.72
N TYR A 308 1.12 23.59 3.79
CA TYR A 308 0.10 24.57 3.44
C TYR A 308 -0.76 24.97 4.64
N ASN A 309 -1.25 23.98 5.41
CA ASN A 309 -2.03 24.23 6.62
C ASN A 309 -1.22 24.96 7.70
N HIS A 310 0.06 24.62 7.85
CA HIS A 310 0.93 25.31 8.79
C HIS A 310 1.12 26.78 8.41
N ILE A 311 1.47 27.07 7.15
CA ILE A 311 1.71 28.44 6.67
C ILE A 311 0.44 29.29 6.69
N LYS A 312 -0.70 28.73 6.28
CA LYS A 312 -1.99 29.44 6.27
C LYS A 312 -2.37 29.99 7.65
N ASN A 313 -1.95 29.32 8.73
CA ASN A 313 -2.31 29.70 10.09
C ASN A 313 -1.27 30.62 10.78
N ILE A 314 -0.15 30.95 10.12
CA ILE A 314 0.88 31.84 10.68
C ILE A 314 0.53 33.32 10.53
N GLY A 315 -0.27 33.69 9.52
CA GLY A 315 -0.49 35.09 9.14
C GLY A 315 -1.76 35.78 9.66
N GLY A 316 -2.73 35.04 10.20
CA GLY A 316 -4.08 35.54 10.48
C GLY A 316 -4.99 35.55 9.26
#